data_AF-R7ETX3-F1
#
_entry.id   AF-R7ETX3-F1
#
_cell.length_a   1.000
_cell.length_b   1.000
_cell.length_c   1.000
_cell.angle_alpha   90.00
_cell.angle_beta   90.00
_cell.angle_gamma   90.00
#
_symmetry.space_group_name_H-M   'P 1'
#
loop_
_entity.id
_entity.type
_entity.pdbx_description
1 polymer ?
#
loop_
_entity_poly.entity_id
_entity_poly.type
_entity_poly.pdbx_seq_one_letter_code
_entity_poly.pdbx_strand_id
1 'polypeptide(L)'
;MIRHNTAFCFFIAIAFLLCAAATGRAQMPEETDSITFELGPDSMAVALDPADYAVPAPVGVDSLQKLYPDLPAAVAFAALPDSVLPLLAQNTRLDMLDYAKECIHNEIKNMLNGYSRLDSLSANYLHVAVTDVSNISIGCYNGKGKPGNVVALSYTITPSDAASDSQIMFFTPDMKPIATRKLLKVPGSEDFLLVPKGSAMTLKEAATAIIFPTVVYTLQPDKGLLTATLTVDKAMTIENFESLKTYLHPVITYRWTGKRFEKINR
;
A
#
# COMPACT_ATOMS: atom_id res chain seq x y z
N MET A 1 -36.12 35.49 -57.24
CA MET A 1 -35.60 35.89 -55.91
C MET A 1 -34.24 35.22 -55.74
N ILE A 2 -33.08 35.85 -55.99
CA ILE A 2 -32.46 36.97 -55.24
C ILE A 2 -32.29 36.57 -53.77
N ARG A 3 -31.14 36.54 -53.08
CA ARG A 3 -29.70 36.77 -53.34
C ARG A 3 -28.95 36.44 -52.00
N HIS A 4 -27.75 35.84 -52.09
CA HIS A 4 -26.47 36.25 -51.44
C HIS A 4 -26.36 36.37 -49.90
N ASN A 5 -25.44 35.64 -49.25
CA ASN A 5 -24.00 35.97 -48.95
C ASN A 5 -23.91 36.51 -47.49
N THR A 6 -23.00 36.15 -46.57
CA THR A 6 -21.52 36.12 -46.50
C THR A 6 -21.13 35.48 -45.14
N ALA A 7 -20.22 34.51 -45.08
CA ALA A 7 -18.76 34.61 -44.84
C ALA A 7 -18.34 34.93 -43.38
N PHE A 8 -17.53 34.03 -42.77
CA PHE A 8 -16.31 34.40 -42.06
C PHE A 8 -15.37 33.18 -41.95
N CYS A 9 -14.34 33.20 -42.78
CA CYS A 9 -13.15 32.36 -42.73
C CYS A 9 -12.22 32.85 -41.61
N PHE A 10 -11.40 31.98 -41.01
CA PHE A 10 -9.98 32.29 -40.77
C PHE A 10 -9.15 31.00 -40.68
N PHE A 11 -8.42 30.75 -41.77
CA PHE A 11 -7.22 29.91 -41.83
C PHE A 11 -6.09 30.61 -41.07
N ILE A 12 -5.27 29.87 -40.32
CA ILE A 12 -3.91 30.33 -39.96
C ILE A 12 -2.91 29.36 -40.57
N ALA A 13 -2.14 29.92 -41.49
CA ALA A 13 -1.09 29.28 -42.26
C ALA A 13 0.24 29.26 -41.47
N ILE A 14 0.98 28.19 -41.72
CA ILE A 14 2.38 27.99 -41.36
C ILE A 14 3.24 28.94 -42.20
N ALA A 15 4.12 29.71 -41.56
CA ALA A 15 5.19 30.45 -42.24
C ALA A 15 6.51 30.28 -41.47
N PHE A 16 7.42 29.52 -42.08
CA PHE A 16 8.85 29.51 -41.78
C PHE A 16 9.47 30.80 -42.34
N LEU A 17 10.25 31.52 -41.53
CA LEU A 17 11.17 32.53 -42.02
C LEU A 17 12.49 32.45 -41.24
N LEU A 18 13.56 32.12 -41.98
CA LEU A 18 14.95 32.31 -41.56
C LEU A 18 15.22 33.82 -41.35
N CYS A 19 15.95 34.20 -40.30
CA CYS A 19 17.00 35.22 -40.43
C CYS A 19 17.99 35.27 -39.25
N ALA A 20 19.27 35.21 -39.63
CA ALA A 20 20.42 35.95 -39.12
C ALA A 20 20.77 35.97 -37.62
N ALA A 21 21.94 35.40 -37.33
CA ALA A 21 22.75 35.69 -36.16
C ALA A 21 23.14 37.18 -36.12
N ALA A 22 22.91 37.83 -34.98
CA ALA A 22 23.60 39.05 -34.59
C ALA A 22 23.88 39.01 -33.09
N THR A 23 25.16 38.99 -32.78
CA THR A 23 25.77 39.13 -31.45
C THR A 23 25.32 40.41 -30.77
N GLY A 24 24.75 40.29 -29.57
CA GLY A 24 24.47 41.41 -28.67
C GLY A 24 24.43 40.90 -27.24
N ARG A 25 25.53 41.11 -26.51
CA ARG A 25 25.72 40.72 -25.10
C ARG A 25 24.79 41.59 -24.24
N ALA A 26 23.64 41.04 -23.83
CA ALA A 26 22.76 41.68 -22.85
C ALA A 26 23.08 41.11 -21.46
N GLN A 27 23.69 41.94 -20.63
CA GLN A 27 23.94 41.71 -19.21
C GLN A 27 22.59 41.58 -18.48
N MET A 28 22.32 40.45 -17.82
CA MET A 28 21.20 40.36 -16.87
C MET A 28 21.58 41.10 -15.58
N PRO A 29 20.70 41.90 -14.99
CA PRO A 29 20.95 42.47 -13.67
C PRO A 29 20.91 41.34 -12.63
N GLU A 30 22.00 41.22 -11.88
CA GLU A 30 22.13 40.36 -10.71
C GLU A 30 21.50 41.10 -9.54
N GLU A 31 20.21 40.87 -9.29
CA GLU A 31 19.50 41.39 -8.13
C GLU A 31 19.59 40.35 -7.01
N THR A 32 20.72 40.36 -6.28
CA THR A 32 20.83 39.72 -4.97
C THR A 32 20.17 40.62 -3.94
N ASP A 33 18.85 40.51 -3.80
CA ASP A 33 18.17 40.97 -2.59
C ASP A 33 18.51 39.98 -1.46
N SER A 34 19.64 40.22 -0.80
CA SER A 34 19.90 39.62 0.50
C SER A 34 18.91 40.21 1.50
N ILE A 35 17.85 39.46 1.81
CA ILE A 35 16.95 39.78 2.92
C ILE A 35 17.77 39.67 4.21
N THR A 36 18.30 40.79 4.67
CA THR A 36 18.92 40.90 5.99
C THR A 36 17.79 41.12 6.98
N PHE A 37 17.44 40.09 7.75
CA PHE A 37 16.46 40.17 8.81
C PHE A 37 17.11 40.84 10.03
N GLU A 38 17.03 42.17 10.12
CA GLU A 38 17.46 42.87 11.33
C GLU A 38 16.45 42.62 12.44
N LEU A 39 16.86 41.82 13.43
CA LEU A 39 16.15 41.61 14.66
C LEU A 39 16.13 42.93 15.44
N GLY A 40 14.98 43.62 15.43
CA GLY A 40 14.77 44.82 16.23
C GLY A 40 14.96 44.54 17.73
N PRO A 41 15.21 45.58 18.55
CA PRO A 41 15.46 45.45 19.99
C PRO A 41 14.30 44.83 20.78
N ASP A 42 13.10 44.76 20.19
CA ASP A 42 11.90 44.10 20.74
C ASP A 42 11.64 42.69 20.16
N SER A 43 12.61 42.10 19.44
CA SER A 43 12.52 40.71 19.00
C SER A 43 12.65 39.77 20.21
N MET A 44 11.50 39.45 20.80
CA MET A 44 11.42 38.42 21.83
C MET A 44 11.75 37.08 21.18
N ALA A 45 12.92 36.51 21.50
CA ALA A 45 13.15 35.10 21.31
C ALA A 45 12.10 34.35 22.14
N VAL A 46 11.03 33.89 21.48
CA VAL A 46 10.10 32.95 22.10
C VAL A 46 10.91 31.69 22.36
N ALA A 47 11.22 31.46 23.64
CA ALA A 47 11.85 30.22 24.06
C ALA A 47 10.90 29.08 23.67
N LEU A 48 11.30 28.30 22.68
CA LEU A 48 10.61 27.09 22.28
C LEU A 48 10.68 26.13 23.48
N ASP A 49 9.55 25.89 24.15
CA ASP A 49 9.48 24.87 25.19
C ASP A 49 9.72 23.51 24.52
N PRO A 50 10.72 22.71 24.94
CA PRO A 50 10.89 21.35 24.45
C PRO A 50 9.62 20.50 24.58
N ALA A 51 8.72 20.83 25.52
CA ALA A 51 7.41 20.19 25.67
C ALA A 51 6.47 20.45 24.47
N ASP A 52 6.57 21.59 23.80
CA ASP A 52 5.74 21.92 22.63
C ASP A 52 6.10 21.08 21.40
N TYR A 53 7.29 20.46 21.40
CA TYR A 53 7.77 19.55 20.36
C TYR A 53 7.88 18.10 20.85
N ALA A 54 7.44 17.80 22.07
CA ALA A 54 7.47 16.45 22.59
C ALA A 54 6.50 15.58 21.79
N VAL A 55 7.03 14.61 21.05
CA VAL A 55 6.21 13.58 20.41
C VAL A 55 5.48 12.85 21.55
N PRO A 56 4.14 12.86 21.59
CA PRO A 56 3.40 12.19 22.64
C PRO A 56 3.81 10.71 22.68
N ALA A 57 4.02 10.19 23.89
CA ALA A 57 4.43 8.81 24.07
C ALA A 57 3.40 7.86 23.41
N PRO A 58 3.86 6.80 22.71
CA PRO A 58 2.94 5.85 22.10
C PRO A 58 1.97 5.26 23.12
N VAL A 59 0.70 5.18 22.75
CA VAL A 59 -0.34 4.52 23.54
C VAL A 59 -0.04 3.02 23.58
N GLY A 60 0.12 2.48 24.79
CA GLY A 60 0.40 1.07 25.01
C GLY A 60 -0.76 0.16 24.63
N VAL A 61 -0.44 -1.08 24.24
CA VAL A 61 -1.43 -2.09 23.78
C VAL A 61 -2.53 -2.35 24.81
N ASP A 62 -2.20 -2.41 26.10
CA ASP A 62 -3.17 -2.63 27.18
C ASP A 62 -4.23 -1.53 27.25
N SER A 63 -3.84 -0.28 26.99
CA SER A 63 -4.77 0.86 26.94
C SER A 63 -5.65 0.79 25.70
N LEU A 64 -5.08 0.40 24.55
CA LEU A 64 -5.82 0.22 23.31
C LEU A 64 -6.86 -0.91 23.43
N GLN A 65 -6.51 -2.02 24.08
CA GLN A 65 -7.44 -3.13 24.35
C GLN A 65 -8.62 -2.69 25.21
N LYS A 66 -8.41 -1.77 26.16
CA LYS A 66 -9.51 -1.20 26.95
C LYS A 66 -10.39 -0.26 26.14
N LEU A 67 -9.81 0.49 25.19
CA LEU A 67 -10.53 1.45 24.35
C LEU A 67 -11.32 0.77 23.21
N TYR A 68 -10.87 -0.40 22.78
CA TYR A 68 -11.45 -1.17 21.66
C TYR A 68 -11.62 -2.66 22.03
N PRO A 69 -12.40 -3.00 23.08
CA PRO A 69 -12.47 -4.36 23.64
C PRO A 69 -12.98 -5.41 22.64
N ASP A 70 -13.91 -5.02 21.77
CA ASP A 70 -14.55 -5.91 20.80
C ASP A 70 -13.93 -5.82 19.39
N LEU A 71 -12.89 -5.00 19.22
CA LEU A 71 -12.26 -4.74 17.92
C LEU A 71 -10.75 -5.04 17.97
N PRO A 72 -10.34 -6.32 18.06
CA PRO A 72 -8.92 -6.69 18.06
C PRO A 72 -8.18 -6.22 16.81
N ALA A 73 -8.84 -6.11 15.65
CA ALA A 73 -8.23 -5.56 14.45
C ALA A 73 -7.91 -4.05 14.57
N ALA A 74 -8.75 -3.28 15.27
CA ALA A 74 -8.50 -1.87 15.56
C ALA A 74 -7.34 -1.69 16.54
N VAL A 75 -7.32 -2.49 17.61
CA VAL A 75 -6.18 -2.55 18.54
C VAL A 75 -4.89 -2.85 17.80
N ALA A 76 -4.91 -3.86 16.93
CA ALA A 76 -3.76 -4.22 16.13
C ALA A 76 -3.30 -3.08 15.23
N PHE A 77 -4.23 -2.46 14.51
CA PHE A 77 -3.93 -1.32 13.65
C PHE A 77 -3.27 -0.17 14.40
N ALA A 78 -3.83 0.25 15.54
CA ALA A 78 -3.27 1.32 16.36
C ALA A 78 -1.94 0.93 17.02
N ALA A 79 -1.74 -0.34 17.35
CA ALA A 79 -0.53 -0.82 18.03
C ALA A 79 0.62 -1.18 17.07
N LEU A 80 0.39 -1.24 15.75
CA LEU A 80 1.45 -1.57 14.79
C LEU A 80 2.68 -0.68 15.02
N PRO A 81 3.91 -1.23 14.97
CA PRO A 81 5.10 -0.40 15.07
C PRO A 81 5.17 0.61 13.92
N ASP A 82 5.57 1.85 14.20
CA ASP A 82 5.75 2.88 13.15
C ASP A 82 6.79 2.45 12.10
N SER A 83 7.73 1.57 12.46
CA SER A 83 8.67 0.97 11.49
C SER A 83 7.99 0.13 10.40
N VAL A 84 6.78 -0.37 10.65
CA VAL A 84 6.00 -1.18 9.70
C VAL A 84 5.10 -0.29 8.85
N LEU A 85 4.52 0.77 9.44
CA LEU A 85 3.63 1.70 8.75
C LEU A 85 4.07 3.15 8.97
N PRO A 86 5.22 3.55 8.41
CA PRO A 86 5.81 4.86 8.70
C PRO A 86 4.98 6.02 8.17
N LEU A 87 4.08 5.79 7.21
CA LEU A 87 3.24 6.84 6.63
C LEU A 87 2.08 7.27 7.52
N LEU A 88 1.73 6.44 8.51
CA LEU A 88 0.62 6.66 9.43
C LEU A 88 1.13 6.48 10.86
N ALA A 89 1.55 7.58 11.46
CA ALA A 89 1.91 7.62 12.88
C ALA A 89 0.75 7.15 13.76
N GLN A 90 1.05 6.67 14.97
CA GLN A 90 0.04 6.08 15.84
C GLN A 90 -1.15 7.02 16.12
N ASN A 91 -0.91 8.31 16.36
CA ASN A 91 -1.96 9.30 16.55
C ASN A 91 -2.90 9.38 15.33
N THR A 92 -2.36 9.44 14.11
CA THR A 92 -3.14 9.44 12.88
C THR A 92 -4.00 8.19 12.78
N ARG A 93 -3.46 7.02 13.17
CA ARG A 93 -4.21 5.76 13.17
C ARG A 93 -5.35 5.76 14.19
N LEU A 94 -5.14 6.38 15.36
CA LEU A 94 -6.20 6.57 16.36
C LEU A 94 -7.30 7.49 15.83
N ASP A 95 -6.92 8.61 15.20
CA ASP A 95 -7.89 9.53 14.58
C ASP A 95 -8.74 8.81 13.51
N MET A 96 -8.13 7.95 12.67
CA MET A 96 -8.85 7.14 11.69
C MET A 96 -9.88 6.21 12.35
N LEU A 97 -9.55 5.61 13.49
CA LEU A 97 -10.46 4.72 14.21
C LEU A 97 -11.61 5.49 14.88
N ASP A 98 -11.32 6.69 15.38
CA ASP A 98 -12.34 7.52 16.01
C ASP A 98 -13.32 8.07 14.97
N TYR A 99 -12.85 8.47 13.79
CA TYR A 99 -13.74 8.82 12.67
C TYR A 99 -14.60 7.64 12.20
N ALA A 100 -14.03 6.44 12.14
CA ALA A 100 -14.78 5.24 11.79
C ALA A 100 -15.90 4.93 12.80
N LYS A 101 -15.66 5.16 14.10
CA LYS A 101 -16.68 5.01 15.17
C LYS A 101 -17.82 6.02 15.02
N GLU A 102 -17.53 7.23 14.57
CA GLU A 102 -18.52 8.27 14.31
C GLU A 102 -19.24 8.09 12.96
N CYS A 103 -18.95 7.00 12.23
CA CYS A 103 -19.46 6.73 10.88
C CYS A 103 -19.12 7.85 9.89
N ILE A 104 -18.02 8.57 10.12
CA ILE A 104 -17.55 9.63 9.24
C ILE A 104 -16.54 9.03 8.28
N HIS A 105 -16.88 9.02 6.99
CA HIS A 105 -15.96 8.60 5.94
C HIS A 105 -14.92 9.70 5.73
N ASN A 106 -13.73 9.52 6.33
CA ASN A 106 -12.69 10.53 6.32
C ASN A 106 -11.42 10.05 5.61
N GLU A 107 -10.93 10.93 4.76
CA GLU A 107 -9.59 10.88 4.18
C GLU A 107 -8.67 11.72 5.07
N ILE A 108 -7.61 11.11 5.61
CA ILE A 108 -6.62 11.80 6.44
C ILE A 108 -5.33 11.97 5.66
N LYS A 109 -4.66 13.10 5.84
CA LYS A 109 -3.35 13.33 5.25
C LYS A 109 -2.30 12.41 5.86
N ASN A 110 -1.58 11.69 5.02
CA ASN A 110 -0.42 10.89 5.40
C ASN A 110 0.88 11.72 5.38
N MET A 111 1.98 11.13 5.83
CA MET A 111 3.29 11.81 5.87
C MET A 111 3.85 12.20 4.49
N LEU A 112 3.32 11.68 3.38
CA LEU A 112 3.67 12.10 2.02
C LEU A 112 2.75 13.20 1.48
N ASN A 113 1.90 13.80 2.32
CA ASN A 113 0.85 14.74 1.94
C ASN A 113 -0.20 14.17 0.97
N GLY A 114 -0.24 12.85 0.79
CA GLY A 114 -1.34 12.14 0.13
C GLY A 114 -2.47 11.84 1.12
N TYR A 115 -3.52 11.18 0.64
CA TYR A 115 -4.65 10.79 1.48
C TYR A 115 -4.62 9.29 1.81
N SER A 116 -4.94 8.98 3.05
CA SER A 116 -5.18 7.63 3.55
C SER A 116 -6.61 7.50 4.05
N ARG A 117 -7.15 6.29 3.95
CA ARG A 117 -8.56 6.03 4.24
C ARG A 117 -8.75 4.66 4.86
N LEU A 118 -9.58 4.61 5.90
CA LEU A 118 -10.04 3.35 6.45
C LEU A 118 -11.29 2.91 5.68
N ASP A 119 -11.14 1.87 4.86
CA ASP A 119 -12.20 1.40 3.95
C ASP A 119 -13.12 0.37 4.61
N SER A 120 -12.60 -0.42 5.55
CA SER A 120 -13.37 -1.47 6.21
C SER A 120 -12.86 -1.71 7.62
N LEU A 121 -13.80 -1.84 8.56
CA LEU A 121 -13.53 -2.20 9.95
C LEU A 121 -14.60 -3.18 10.43
N SER A 122 -14.13 -4.29 10.97
CA SER A 122 -14.92 -5.30 11.67
C SER A 122 -14.11 -5.79 12.88
N ALA A 123 -14.68 -6.68 13.70
CA ALA A 123 -13.99 -7.21 14.88
C ALA A 123 -12.60 -7.77 14.54
N ASN A 124 -12.51 -8.67 13.56
CA ASN A 124 -11.28 -9.40 13.25
C ASN A 124 -10.62 -8.98 11.93
N TYR A 125 -11.17 -8.00 11.21
CA TYR A 125 -10.63 -7.55 9.94
C TYR A 125 -10.66 -6.03 9.81
N LEU A 126 -9.58 -5.46 9.29
CA LEU A 126 -9.49 -4.05 8.93
C LEU A 126 -8.76 -3.89 7.59
N HIS A 127 -9.20 -2.94 6.77
CA HIS A 127 -8.56 -2.55 5.52
C HIS A 127 -8.37 -1.03 5.47
N VAL A 128 -7.17 -0.60 5.10
CA VAL A 128 -6.79 0.81 4.98
C VAL A 128 -6.07 1.02 3.66
N ALA A 129 -6.57 1.94 2.84
CA ALA A 129 -5.80 2.54 1.76
C ALA A 129 -4.78 3.52 2.37
N VAL A 130 -3.50 3.26 2.16
CA VAL A 130 -2.41 4.09 2.71
C VAL A 130 -2.03 5.17 1.71
N THR A 131 -1.95 4.82 0.43
CA THR A 131 -1.79 5.74 -0.70
C THR A 131 -2.64 5.26 -1.87
N ASP A 132 -2.65 5.98 -2.99
CA ASP A 132 -3.36 5.58 -4.21
C ASP A 132 -2.90 4.22 -4.77
N VAL A 133 -1.68 3.79 -4.44
CA VAL A 133 -1.07 2.54 -4.92
C VAL A 133 -0.71 1.58 -3.81
N SER A 134 -1.03 1.86 -2.55
CA SER A 134 -0.68 0.98 -1.43
C SER A 134 -1.80 0.87 -0.40
N ASN A 135 -1.98 -0.34 0.13
CA ASN A 135 -2.96 -0.63 1.15
C ASN A 135 -2.41 -1.62 2.16
N ILE A 136 -3.07 -1.66 3.32
CA ILE A 136 -2.87 -2.71 4.31
C ILE A 136 -4.19 -3.41 4.62
N SER A 137 -4.09 -4.70 4.88
CA SER A 137 -5.16 -5.50 5.48
C SER A 137 -4.64 -6.15 6.74
N ILE A 138 -5.42 -6.07 7.81
CA ILE A 138 -5.16 -6.74 9.08
C ILE A 138 -6.23 -7.79 9.29
N GLY A 139 -5.81 -9.00 9.63
CA GLY A 139 -6.69 -10.11 9.99
C GLY A 139 -6.28 -10.76 11.30
N CYS A 140 -7.19 -10.81 12.27
CA CYS A 140 -6.99 -11.47 13.56
C CYS A 140 -7.55 -12.90 13.52
N TYR A 141 -6.71 -13.88 13.81
CA TYR A 141 -7.06 -15.30 13.77
C TYR A 141 -7.04 -15.91 15.18
N ASN A 142 -8.18 -16.49 15.58
CA ASN A 142 -8.36 -17.09 16.89
C ASN A 142 -7.60 -18.43 16.99
N GLY A 143 -6.84 -18.64 18.07
CA GLY A 143 -6.19 -19.93 18.31
C GLY A 143 -7.06 -20.87 19.13
N LYS A 144 -6.55 -22.08 19.43
CA LYS A 144 -7.23 -23.01 20.33
C LYS A 144 -7.38 -22.41 21.73
N GLY A 145 -8.57 -21.89 22.04
CA GLY A 145 -8.95 -21.44 23.39
C GLY A 145 -8.64 -19.98 23.74
N LYS A 146 -8.11 -19.16 22.82
CA LYS A 146 -7.94 -17.72 23.03
C LYS A 146 -8.26 -16.91 21.75
N PRO A 147 -9.14 -15.89 21.83
CA PRO A 147 -9.42 -15.01 20.70
C PRO A 147 -8.18 -14.16 20.35
N GLY A 148 -8.01 -13.83 19.07
CA GLY A 148 -7.00 -12.87 18.58
C GLY A 148 -5.54 -13.30 18.68
N ASN A 149 -5.23 -14.59 18.91
CA ASN A 149 -3.87 -15.06 19.19
C ASN A 149 -2.80 -14.71 18.13
N VAL A 150 -3.20 -14.55 16.87
CA VAL A 150 -2.30 -14.20 15.79
C VAL A 150 -2.92 -13.08 14.97
N VAL A 151 -2.12 -12.05 14.73
CA VAL A 151 -2.44 -10.95 13.84
C VAL A 151 -1.65 -11.15 12.56
N ALA A 152 -2.33 -11.23 11.43
CA ALA A 152 -1.72 -11.21 10.10
C ALA A 152 -1.87 -9.81 9.50
N LEU A 153 -0.80 -9.30 8.91
CA LEU A 153 -0.78 -8.05 8.17
C LEU A 153 -0.35 -8.35 6.74
N SER A 154 -1.17 -7.98 5.77
CA SER A 154 -0.81 -7.94 4.35
C SER A 154 -0.59 -6.47 3.98
N TYR A 155 0.64 -6.11 3.58
CA TYR A 155 0.96 -4.81 2.99
C TYR A 155 1.05 -5.00 1.47
N THR A 156 0.16 -4.39 0.71
CA THR A 156 0.05 -4.59 -0.75
C THR A 156 0.37 -3.31 -1.49
N ILE A 157 1.21 -3.42 -2.52
CA ILE A 157 1.46 -2.36 -3.49
C ILE A 157 0.80 -2.77 -4.81
N THR A 158 -0.07 -1.92 -5.34
CA THR A 158 -0.84 -2.13 -6.57
C THR A 158 -0.66 -0.92 -7.48
N PRO A 159 0.44 -0.85 -8.24
CA PRO A 159 0.66 0.20 -9.23
C PRO A 159 -0.24 -0.03 -10.47
N SER A 160 -0.53 1.03 -11.22
CA SER A 160 -1.29 0.95 -12.48
C SER A 160 -0.57 0.10 -13.54
N ASP A 161 0.75 0.25 -13.62
CA ASP A 161 1.56 -0.19 -14.77
C ASP A 161 2.56 -1.30 -14.44
N ALA A 162 2.45 -1.91 -13.26
CA ALA A 162 3.27 -3.05 -12.88
C ALA A 162 2.44 -4.09 -12.10
N ALA A 163 3.04 -5.26 -11.88
CA ALA A 163 2.42 -6.34 -11.12
C ALA A 163 2.23 -5.93 -9.64
N SER A 164 1.05 -6.22 -9.09
CA SER A 164 0.80 -6.04 -7.66
C SER A 164 1.60 -7.05 -6.86
N ASP A 165 2.15 -6.64 -5.74
CA ASP A 165 2.85 -7.55 -4.82
C ASP A 165 2.50 -7.21 -3.38
N SER A 166 2.56 -8.21 -2.51
CA SER A 166 2.24 -8.04 -1.10
C SER A 166 3.20 -8.76 -0.17
N GLN A 167 3.50 -8.09 0.92
CA GLN A 167 4.26 -8.65 2.02
C GLN A 167 3.32 -9.12 3.12
N ILE A 168 3.43 -10.39 3.49
CA ILE A 168 2.71 -10.97 4.64
C ILE A 168 3.60 -11.00 5.88
N MET A 169 3.10 -10.42 6.96
CA MET A 169 3.75 -10.37 8.27
C MET A 169 2.81 -10.91 9.34
N PHE A 170 3.37 -11.45 10.41
CA PHE A 170 2.59 -12.00 11.52
C PHE A 170 3.08 -11.43 12.84
N PHE A 171 2.14 -11.21 13.76
CA PHE A 171 2.40 -10.65 15.08
C PHE A 171 1.59 -11.38 16.17
N THR A 172 2.08 -11.30 17.40
CA THR A 172 1.29 -11.62 18.61
C THR A 172 0.26 -10.50 18.87
N PRO A 173 -0.71 -10.68 19.79
CA PRO A 173 -1.63 -9.61 20.18
C PRO A 173 -0.90 -8.36 20.69
N ASP A 174 0.24 -8.54 21.36
CA ASP A 174 1.11 -7.46 21.85
C ASP A 174 2.02 -6.85 20.76
N MET A 175 1.69 -7.06 19.48
CA MET A 175 2.45 -6.58 18.30
C MET A 175 3.93 -7.01 18.24
N LYS A 176 4.28 -8.15 18.85
CA LYS A 176 5.62 -8.73 18.70
C LYS A 176 5.69 -9.56 17.42
N PRO A 177 6.73 -9.40 16.59
CA PRO A 177 6.82 -10.11 15.31
C PRO A 177 6.96 -11.62 15.50
N ILE A 178 6.24 -12.37 14.68
CA ILE A 178 6.33 -13.83 14.57
C ILE A 178 6.95 -14.15 13.21
N ALA A 179 7.99 -14.99 13.22
CA ALA A 179 8.63 -15.41 11.97
C ALA A 179 7.62 -16.11 11.04
N THR A 180 7.42 -15.57 9.83
CA THR A 180 6.45 -16.05 8.82
C THR A 180 6.51 -17.56 8.62
N ARG A 181 7.71 -18.14 8.49
CA ARG A 181 7.91 -19.59 8.30
C ARG A 181 7.30 -20.48 9.40
N LYS A 182 7.04 -19.94 10.59
CA LYS A 182 6.39 -20.69 11.69
C LYS A 182 4.89 -20.87 11.44
N LEU A 183 4.27 -19.93 10.73
CA LEU A 183 2.82 -19.88 10.54
C LEU A 183 2.39 -20.14 9.10
N LEU A 184 3.24 -19.84 8.11
CA LEU A 184 2.94 -19.97 6.70
C LEU A 184 4.16 -20.49 5.95
N LYS A 185 3.96 -21.56 5.19
CA LYS A 185 4.90 -21.93 4.11
C LYS A 185 4.56 -21.04 2.91
N VAL A 186 5.39 -20.03 2.68
CA VAL A 186 5.26 -19.14 1.52
C VAL A 186 5.32 -19.99 0.23
N PRO A 187 4.39 -19.82 -0.71
CA PRO A 187 4.39 -20.61 -1.94
C PRO A 187 5.58 -20.24 -2.84
N GLY A 188 6.19 -21.25 -3.45
CA GLY A 188 7.13 -21.05 -4.55
C GLY A 188 6.43 -20.97 -5.89
N SER A 189 7.14 -20.60 -6.96
CA SER A 189 6.57 -20.55 -8.32
C SER A 189 5.94 -21.88 -8.76
N GLU A 190 6.56 -23.00 -8.37
CA GLU A 190 6.04 -24.36 -8.63
C GLU A 190 4.67 -24.62 -8.01
N ASP A 191 4.35 -24.00 -6.86
CA ASP A 191 3.08 -24.21 -6.17
C ASP A 191 1.89 -23.63 -6.95
N PHE A 192 2.16 -22.72 -7.89
CA PHE A 192 1.18 -22.08 -8.78
C PHE A 192 1.10 -22.75 -10.15
N LEU A 193 1.80 -23.87 -10.36
CA LEU A 193 1.85 -24.56 -11.64
C LEU A 193 1.21 -25.94 -11.55
N LEU A 194 0.48 -26.32 -12.60
CA LEU A 194 0.03 -27.68 -12.82
C LEU A 194 0.43 -28.08 -14.25
N VAL A 195 1.46 -28.90 -14.35
CA VAL A 195 1.98 -29.39 -15.63
C VAL A 195 1.62 -30.88 -15.77
N PRO A 196 0.67 -31.24 -16.65
CA PRO A 196 0.35 -32.63 -16.91
C PRO A 196 1.55 -33.46 -17.40
N LYS A 197 1.52 -34.77 -17.14
CA LYS A 197 2.54 -35.67 -17.71
C LYS A 197 2.42 -35.69 -19.23
N GLY A 198 3.54 -35.55 -19.93
CA GLY A 198 3.59 -35.52 -21.39
C GLY A 198 3.37 -34.14 -22.01
N SER A 199 3.24 -33.08 -21.20
CA SER A 199 3.27 -31.70 -21.69
C SER A 199 4.60 -31.37 -22.36
N ALA A 200 4.57 -30.45 -23.32
CA ALA A 200 5.75 -30.00 -24.06
C ALA A 200 6.77 -29.25 -23.17
N MET A 201 6.30 -28.70 -22.05
CA MET A 201 7.10 -27.99 -21.06
C MET A 201 7.11 -28.79 -19.76
N THR A 202 8.26 -28.87 -19.10
CA THR A 202 8.40 -29.47 -17.78
C THR A 202 8.02 -28.49 -16.67
N LEU A 203 7.68 -29.00 -15.48
CA LEU A 203 7.40 -28.16 -14.31
C LEU A 203 8.56 -27.21 -13.97
N LYS A 204 9.80 -27.70 -14.09
CA LYS A 204 11.00 -26.91 -13.79
C LYS A 204 11.20 -25.78 -14.81
N GLU A 205 10.97 -26.04 -16.09
CA GLU A 205 11.04 -25.00 -17.13
C GLU A 205 9.96 -23.94 -16.91
N ALA A 206 8.72 -24.36 -16.65
CA ALA A 206 7.62 -23.45 -16.35
C ALA A 206 7.89 -22.58 -15.12
N ALA A 207 8.46 -23.18 -14.05
CA ALA A 207 8.82 -22.44 -12.84
C ALA A 207 9.98 -21.47 -13.06
N THR A 208 10.96 -21.84 -13.87
CA THR A 208 12.13 -20.99 -14.20
C THR A 208 11.73 -19.79 -15.08
N ALA A 209 10.68 -19.94 -15.89
CA ALA A 209 10.13 -18.84 -16.68
C ALA A 209 9.48 -17.75 -15.81
N ILE A 210 9.07 -18.07 -14.58
CA ILE A 210 8.58 -17.10 -13.58
C ILE A 210 9.77 -16.57 -12.78
N ILE A 211 10.48 -15.60 -13.36
CA ILE A 211 11.70 -15.02 -12.77
C ILE A 211 11.38 -14.19 -11.51
N PHE A 212 10.32 -13.38 -11.57
CA PHE A 212 9.89 -12.52 -10.47
C PHE A 212 8.45 -12.88 -10.06
N PRO A 213 8.25 -13.85 -9.15
CA PRO A 213 6.93 -14.21 -8.67
C PRO A 213 6.38 -13.11 -7.76
N THR A 214 5.40 -12.37 -8.27
CA THR A 214 4.61 -11.39 -7.50
C THR A 214 3.35 -12.07 -6.97
N VAL A 215 3.03 -11.81 -5.69
CA VAL A 215 1.92 -12.49 -5.01
C VAL A 215 1.13 -11.51 -4.15
N VAL A 216 -0.19 -11.50 -4.33
CA VAL A 216 -1.14 -10.78 -3.48
C VAL A 216 -1.75 -11.72 -2.44
N TYR A 217 -1.64 -11.36 -1.16
CA TYR A 217 -2.26 -12.06 -0.03
C TYR A 217 -3.57 -11.39 0.39
N THR A 218 -4.67 -12.12 0.25
CA THR A 218 -5.99 -11.71 0.74
C THR A 218 -6.32 -12.43 2.04
N LEU A 219 -6.67 -11.66 3.08
CA LEU A 219 -7.02 -12.15 4.41
C LEU A 219 -8.54 -12.33 4.55
N GLN A 220 -8.98 -13.46 5.08
CA GLN A 220 -10.40 -13.76 5.36
C GLN A 220 -10.53 -14.39 6.76
N PRO A 221 -10.32 -13.61 7.83
CA PRO A 221 -10.30 -14.11 9.20
C PRO A 221 -11.65 -14.67 9.67
N ASP A 222 -12.76 -14.16 9.12
CA ASP A 222 -14.13 -14.66 9.32
C ASP A 222 -14.27 -16.14 8.90
N LYS A 223 -13.64 -16.52 7.80
CA LYS A 223 -13.63 -17.89 7.26
C LYS A 223 -12.43 -18.70 7.73
N GLY A 224 -11.48 -18.07 8.42
CA GLY A 224 -10.18 -18.66 8.75
C GLY A 224 -9.36 -19.00 7.51
N LEU A 225 -9.45 -18.18 6.46
CA LEU A 225 -8.76 -18.41 5.19
C LEU A 225 -7.74 -17.30 4.89
N LEU A 226 -6.66 -17.71 4.23
CA LEU A 226 -5.65 -16.83 3.63
C LEU A 226 -5.47 -17.29 2.19
N THR A 227 -5.57 -16.37 1.23
CA THR A 227 -5.39 -16.70 -0.19
C THR A 227 -4.16 -15.99 -0.72
N ALA A 228 -3.30 -16.73 -1.42
CA ALA A 228 -2.18 -16.20 -2.19
C ALA A 228 -2.52 -16.28 -3.67
N THR A 229 -2.49 -15.13 -4.35
CA THR A 229 -2.79 -15.02 -5.79
C THR A 229 -1.55 -14.55 -6.53
N LEU A 230 -1.07 -15.34 -7.49
CA LEU A 230 0.03 -14.99 -8.38
C LEU A 230 -0.43 -13.91 -9.37
N THR A 231 0.34 -12.81 -9.45
CA THR A 231 0.02 -11.58 -10.20
C THR A 231 1.12 -11.24 -11.21
N VAL A 232 1.67 -12.26 -11.87
CA VAL A 232 2.87 -12.13 -12.72
C VAL A 232 2.58 -11.65 -14.15
N ASP A 233 1.32 -11.40 -14.48
CA ASP A 233 0.86 -11.01 -15.82
C ASP A 233 1.54 -9.73 -16.33
N LYS A 234 1.76 -8.75 -15.45
CA LYS A 234 2.47 -7.50 -15.78
C LYS A 234 3.98 -7.55 -15.50
N ALA A 235 4.50 -8.68 -15.01
CA ALA A 235 5.92 -8.86 -14.68
C ALA A 235 6.72 -9.57 -15.79
N MET A 236 6.06 -9.96 -16.89
CA MET A 236 6.69 -10.67 -18.01
C MET A 236 6.13 -10.23 -19.37
N THR A 237 6.78 -10.65 -20.46
CA THR A 237 6.29 -10.37 -21.82
C THR A 237 5.01 -11.15 -22.12
N ILE A 238 4.22 -10.63 -23.06
CA ILE A 238 2.94 -11.23 -23.48
C ILE A 238 3.18 -12.65 -24.03
N GLU A 239 4.24 -12.87 -24.80
CA GLU A 239 4.55 -14.18 -25.37
C GLU A 239 4.85 -15.22 -24.28
N ASN A 240 5.66 -14.83 -23.28
CA ASN A 240 5.99 -15.71 -22.17
C ASN A 240 4.75 -16.02 -21.34
N PHE A 241 3.92 -15.02 -21.04
CA PHE A 241 2.69 -15.22 -20.28
C PHE A 241 1.72 -16.16 -20.99
N GLU A 242 1.44 -15.95 -22.27
CA GLU A 242 0.52 -16.81 -23.04
C GLU A 242 1.04 -18.24 -23.16
N SER A 243 2.37 -18.45 -23.23
CA SER A 243 2.96 -19.79 -23.21
C SER A 243 2.75 -20.53 -21.88
N LEU A 244 2.72 -19.80 -20.75
CA LEU A 244 2.59 -20.35 -19.40
C LEU A 244 1.14 -20.49 -18.94
N LYS A 245 0.24 -19.66 -19.48
CA LYS A 245 -1.16 -19.49 -19.04
C LYS A 245 -1.93 -20.80 -18.84
N THR A 246 -1.71 -21.78 -19.71
CA THR A 246 -2.38 -23.11 -19.64
C THR A 246 -1.93 -23.94 -18.44
N TYR A 247 -0.73 -23.66 -17.90
CA TYR A 247 -0.17 -24.34 -16.74
C TYR A 247 -0.35 -23.55 -15.44
N LEU A 248 -0.75 -22.28 -15.53
CA LEU A 248 -0.94 -21.41 -14.37
C LEU A 248 -2.22 -21.76 -13.62
N HIS A 249 -2.05 -22.01 -12.33
CA HIS A 249 -3.12 -22.03 -11.35
C HIS A 249 -2.81 -21.01 -10.26
N PRO A 250 -3.16 -19.73 -10.51
CA PRO A 250 -2.60 -18.60 -9.79
C PRO A 250 -3.08 -18.49 -8.34
N VAL A 251 -4.07 -19.26 -7.91
CA VAL A 251 -4.67 -19.15 -6.58
C VAL A 251 -4.32 -20.33 -5.69
N ILE A 252 -3.73 -20.05 -4.53
CA ILE A 252 -3.49 -21.02 -3.45
C ILE A 252 -4.24 -20.55 -2.21
N THR A 253 -5.10 -21.40 -1.69
CA THR A 253 -5.85 -21.11 -0.46
C THR A 253 -5.26 -21.91 0.71
N TYR A 254 -5.09 -21.22 1.83
CA TYR A 254 -4.66 -21.76 3.11
C TYR A 254 -5.79 -21.67 4.13
N ARG A 255 -5.89 -22.68 4.99
CA ARG A 255 -6.82 -22.72 6.12
C ARG A 255 -6.07 -22.56 7.43
N TRP A 256 -6.59 -21.71 8.29
CA TRP A 256 -6.12 -21.56 9.66
C TRP A 256 -6.52 -22.77 10.51
N THR A 257 -5.54 -23.40 11.14
CA THR A 257 -5.72 -24.61 11.97
C THR A 257 -5.87 -24.32 13.46
N GLY A 258 -5.89 -23.04 13.86
CA GLY A 258 -5.73 -22.61 15.25
C GLY A 258 -4.27 -22.54 15.71
N LYS A 259 -3.32 -22.89 14.85
CA LYS A 259 -1.87 -22.84 15.11
C LYS A 259 -1.06 -22.27 13.95
N ARG A 260 -1.36 -22.68 12.72
CA ARG A 260 -0.69 -22.25 11.48
C ARG A 260 -1.65 -22.31 10.29
N PHE A 261 -1.25 -21.68 9.19
CA PHE A 261 -1.92 -21.78 7.89
C PHE A 261 -1.42 -23.02 7.14
N GLU A 262 -2.35 -23.91 6.78
CA GLU A 262 -2.06 -25.11 5.99
C GLU A 262 -2.75 -25.00 4.63
N LYS A 263 -2.02 -25.32 3.56
CA LYS A 263 -2.53 -25.32 2.20
C LYS A 263 -3.71 -26.29 2.13
N ILE A 264 -4.85 -25.81 1.61
CA ILE A 264 -5.97 -26.69 1.31
C ILE A 264 -5.55 -27.48 0.07
N ASN A 265 -5.34 -28.79 0.24
CA ASN A 265 -5.02 -29.67 -0.88
C ASN A 265 -6.14 -29.59 -1.92
N ARG A 266 -5.73 -29.52 -3.19
CA ARG A 266 -6.61 -29.62 -4.34
C ARG A 266 -6.98 -31.07 -4.60
#